data_AF-A0A521UUW8-F1
#
_entry.id   AF-A0A521UUW8-F1
#
_cell.length_a   1.000
_cell.length_b   1.000
_cell.length_c   1.000
_cell.angle_alpha   90.00
_cell.angle_beta   90.00
_cell.angle_gamma   90.00
#
_symmetry.space_group_name_H-M   'P 1'
#
loop_
_entity.id
_entity.type
_entity.pdbx_description
1 polymer ?
#
loop_
_entity_poly.entity_id
_entity_poly.type
_entity_poly.pdbx_seq_one_letter_code
_entity_poly.pdbx_strand_id
1 'polypeptide(L)'
;MRKLINFWRDQRGAAILEMAFVAPIIGGMAAVSFAAWDVATRQQDMRAALEVGAEYYMNGGGSDDVAKTAATEAWRNAPEDALVSSERSCRCGTVVTICTNLCTGDAPPSVYVRLTATGTSPEAMFTPHQSAERIVRVR
;
A
#
# COMPACT_ATOMS: atom_id res chain seq x y z
N MET A 1 46.16 16.52 -46.97
CA MET A 1 46.13 15.26 -46.17
C MET A 1 46.30 15.47 -44.66
N ARG A 2 47.14 16.39 -44.16
CA ARG A 2 47.40 16.59 -42.71
C ARG A 2 46.19 16.99 -41.85
N LYS A 3 45.17 17.65 -42.44
CA LYS A 3 43.94 18.09 -41.73
C LYS A 3 42.97 16.95 -41.41
N LEU A 4 42.92 15.89 -42.23
CA LEU A 4 42.06 14.71 -42.00
C LEU A 4 42.57 13.87 -40.81
N ILE A 5 43.89 13.79 -40.63
CA ILE A 5 44.52 13.07 -39.51
C ILE A 5 44.21 13.75 -38.16
N ASN A 6 44.11 15.09 -38.15
CA ASN A 6 43.75 15.83 -36.94
C ASN A 6 42.27 15.71 -36.57
N PHE A 7 41.37 15.56 -37.55
CA PHE A 7 39.93 15.29 -37.32
C PHE A 7 39.70 13.92 -36.70
N TRP A 8 40.45 12.89 -37.14
CA TRP A 8 40.41 11.55 -36.55
C TRP A 8 41.04 11.44 -35.16
N ARG A 9 41.88 12.42 -34.78
CA ARG A 9 42.54 12.49 -33.47
C ARG A 9 41.76 13.36 -32.46
N ASP A 10 40.66 13.97 -32.88
CA ASP A 10 39.90 14.88 -32.03
C ASP A 10 38.96 14.09 -31.09
N GLN A 11 39.38 13.91 -29.84
CA GLN A 11 38.60 13.22 -28.79
C GLN A 11 37.50 14.08 -28.17
N ARG A 12 37.35 15.34 -28.61
CA ARG A 12 36.39 16.29 -28.03
C ARG A 12 34.92 15.88 -28.18
N GLY A 13 34.61 14.96 -29.11
CA GLY A 13 33.26 14.39 -29.29
C GLY A 13 33.02 13.06 -28.54
N ALA A 14 34.06 12.41 -28.02
CA ALA A 14 33.94 11.11 -27.35
C ALA A 14 33.08 11.22 -26.08
N ALA A 15 33.28 12.28 -25.29
CA ALA A 15 32.51 12.54 -24.08
C ALA A 15 30.99 12.67 -24.34
N ILE A 16 30.59 13.24 -25.47
CA ILE A 16 29.16 13.36 -25.84
C ILE A 16 28.57 11.99 -26.18
N LEU A 17 29.32 11.15 -26.89
CA LEU A 17 28.88 9.79 -27.23
C LEU A 17 28.80 8.92 -25.97
N GLU A 18 29.80 8.99 -25.09
CA GLU A 18 29.79 8.29 -23.80
C GLU A 18 28.58 8.72 -22.95
N MET A 19 28.32 10.03 -22.82
CA MET A 19 27.17 10.53 -22.09
C MET A 19 25.85 10.13 -22.75
N ALA A 20 25.78 10.08 -24.09
CA ALA A 20 24.58 9.66 -24.81
C ALA A 20 24.20 8.20 -24.55
N PHE A 21 25.18 7.33 -24.25
CA PHE A 21 24.93 5.93 -23.86
C PHE A 21 24.72 5.75 -22.36
N VAL A 22 25.42 6.52 -21.51
CA VAL A 22 25.33 6.39 -20.05
C VAL A 22 24.06 7.04 -19.49
N ALA A 23 23.68 8.21 -20.00
CA ALA A 23 22.50 8.95 -19.55
C ALA A 23 21.19 8.15 -19.61
N PRO A 24 20.84 7.42 -20.71
CA PRO A 24 19.60 6.63 -20.74
C PRO A 24 19.62 5.45 -19.75
N ILE A 25 20.80 4.88 -19.45
CA ILE A 25 20.92 3.80 -18.47
C ILE A 25 20.63 4.35 -17.06
N ILE A 26 21.27 5.45 -16.69
CA ILE A 26 21.05 6.10 -15.39
C ILE A 26 19.60 6.59 -15.27
N GLY A 27 19.07 7.21 -16.33
CA GLY A 27 17.67 7.65 -16.38
C GLY A 27 16.69 6.49 -16.22
N GLY A 28 16.95 5.36 -16.89
CA GLY A 28 16.16 4.14 -16.73
C GLY A 28 16.21 3.59 -15.30
N MET A 29 17.40 3.50 -14.70
CA MET A 29 17.56 3.05 -13.31
C MET A 29 16.83 3.97 -12.32
N ALA A 30 16.91 5.28 -12.52
CA ALA A 30 16.22 6.26 -11.68
C ALA A 30 14.70 6.12 -11.81
N ALA A 31 14.18 5.96 -13.04
CA ALA A 31 12.76 5.78 -13.29
C ALA A 31 12.21 4.51 -12.63
N VAL A 32 12.91 3.38 -12.77
CA VAL A 32 12.51 2.11 -12.13
C VAL A 32 12.55 2.22 -10.60
N SER A 33 13.60 2.85 -10.06
CA SER A 33 13.72 3.04 -8.60
C SER A 33 12.60 3.91 -8.05
N PHE A 34 12.24 4.98 -8.76
CA PHE A 34 11.13 5.85 -8.38
C PHE A 34 9.79 5.11 -8.43
N ALA A 35 9.53 4.35 -9.50
CA ALA A 35 8.31 3.55 -9.61
C ALA A 35 8.19 2.50 -8.49
N ALA A 36 9.31 1.83 -8.15
CA ALA A 36 9.34 0.88 -7.03
C ALA A 36 9.08 1.55 -5.68
N TRP A 37 9.65 2.74 -5.46
CA TRP A 37 9.40 3.53 -4.27
C TRP A 37 7.92 3.88 -4.14
N ASP A 38 7.32 4.44 -5.20
CA ASP A 38 5.92 4.89 -5.18
C ASP A 38 4.97 3.75 -4.80
N VAL A 39 5.13 2.58 -5.40
CA VAL A 39 4.34 1.38 -5.07
C VAL A 39 4.50 0.99 -3.60
N ALA A 40 5.74 1.01 -3.08
CA ALA A 40 6.00 0.68 -1.67
C ALA A 40 5.35 1.70 -0.72
N THR A 41 5.42 3.00 -1.04
CA THR A 41 4.79 4.06 -0.24
C THR A 41 3.26 3.90 -0.22
N ARG A 42 2.61 3.63 -1.36
CA ARG A 42 1.15 3.42 -1.39
C ARG A 42 0.71 2.24 -0.52
N GLN A 43 1.46 1.15 -0.52
CA GLN A 43 1.17 0.01 0.36
C GLN A 43 1.35 0.35 1.84
N GLN A 44 2.33 1.18 2.18
CA GLN A 44 2.52 1.67 3.55
C GLN A 44 1.36 2.58 3.98
N ASP A 45 0.94 3.50 3.11
CA ASP A 45 -0.19 4.39 3.38
C ASP A 45 -1.50 3.60 3.61
N MET A 46 -1.76 2.56 2.80
CA MET A 46 -2.90 1.65 3.01
C MET A 46 -2.87 0.98 4.39
N ARG A 47 -1.71 0.47 4.80
CA ARG A 47 -1.57 -0.19 6.11
C ARG A 47 -1.69 0.80 7.25
N ALA A 48 -1.11 1.99 7.11
CA ALA A 48 -1.22 3.05 8.10
C ALA A 48 -2.68 3.50 8.29
N ALA A 49 -3.43 3.65 7.19
CA ALA A 49 -4.86 3.94 7.20
C ALA A 49 -5.66 2.89 7.98
N LEU A 50 -5.42 1.60 7.69
CA LEU A 50 -6.06 0.51 8.42
C LEU A 50 -5.69 0.49 9.90
N GLU A 51 -4.45 0.87 10.26
CA GLU A 51 -4.03 0.95 11.65
C GLU A 51 -4.75 2.07 12.41
N VAL A 52 -5.06 3.20 11.77
CA VAL A 52 -5.88 4.25 12.38
C VAL A 52 -7.29 3.74 12.69
N GLY A 53 -7.91 3.00 11.77
CA GLY A 53 -9.20 2.34 12.02
C GLY A 53 -9.11 1.27 13.13
N ALA A 54 -8.01 0.54 13.19
CA ALA A 54 -7.74 -0.45 14.25
C ALA A 54 -7.60 0.23 15.62
N GLU A 55 -6.85 1.33 15.69
CA GLU A 55 -6.62 2.13 16.88
C GLU A 55 -7.93 2.69 17.45
N TYR A 56 -8.90 3.05 16.60
CA TYR A 56 -10.25 3.41 17.05
C TYR A 56 -10.90 2.29 17.89
N TYR A 57 -10.81 1.02 17.45
CA TYR A 57 -11.33 -0.10 18.24
C TYR A 57 -10.53 -0.36 19.51
N MET A 58 -9.20 -0.22 19.45
CA MET A 58 -8.34 -0.39 20.62
C MET A 58 -8.60 0.67 21.70
N ASN A 59 -9.00 1.87 21.29
CA ASN A 59 -9.44 2.95 22.19
C ASN A 59 -10.89 2.78 22.70
N GLY A 60 -11.54 1.65 22.42
CA GLY A 60 -12.90 1.35 22.89
C GLY A 60 -14.02 1.81 21.95
N GLY A 61 -13.68 2.19 20.72
CA GLY A 61 -14.65 2.51 19.68
C GLY A 61 -15.52 1.30 19.33
N GLY A 62 -16.83 1.53 19.21
CA GLY A 62 -17.82 0.46 18.98
C GLY A 62 -18.43 0.45 17.57
N SER A 63 -18.33 1.56 16.84
CA SER A 63 -19.00 1.74 15.55
C SER A 63 -18.10 1.38 14.37
N ASP A 64 -18.56 0.43 13.56
CA ASP A 64 -17.81 -0.01 12.38
C ASP A 64 -17.73 1.07 11.30
N ASP A 65 -18.75 1.91 11.18
CA ASP A 65 -18.75 3.00 10.20
C ASP A 65 -17.79 4.12 10.60
N VAL A 66 -17.64 4.40 11.90
CA VAL A 66 -16.65 5.39 12.37
C VAL A 66 -15.24 4.89 12.13
N ALA A 67 -14.97 3.60 12.35
CA ALA A 67 -13.67 3.00 12.06
C ALA A 67 -13.32 3.06 10.57
N LYS A 68 -14.29 2.75 9.69
CA LYS A 68 -14.10 2.87 8.23
C LYS A 68 -13.83 4.31 7.80
N THR A 69 -14.62 5.26 8.31
CA THR A 69 -14.44 6.68 7.99
C THR A 69 -13.07 7.16 8.46
N ALA A 70 -12.67 6.86 9.70
CA ALA A 70 -11.35 7.21 10.22
C ALA A 70 -10.21 6.62 9.38
N ALA A 71 -10.32 5.35 8.98
CA ALA A 71 -9.34 4.72 8.10
C ALA A 71 -9.30 5.36 6.72
N THR A 72 -10.46 5.67 6.13
CA THR A 72 -10.56 6.29 4.80
C THR A 72 -9.99 7.71 4.81
N GLU A 73 -10.30 8.51 5.83
CA GLU A 73 -9.78 9.87 6.01
C GLU A 73 -8.27 9.90 6.29
N ALA A 74 -7.74 8.87 6.96
CA ALA A 74 -6.30 8.73 7.20
C ALA A 74 -5.52 8.28 5.95
N TRP A 75 -6.20 7.81 4.91
CA TRP A 75 -5.57 7.29 3.70
C TRP A 75 -5.10 8.43 2.78
N ARG A 76 -3.87 8.89 3.01
CA ARG A 76 -3.29 10.08 2.37
C ARG A 76 -3.27 10.07 0.84
N ASN A 77 -2.93 8.93 0.24
CA ASN A 77 -2.82 8.74 -1.21
C ASN A 77 -3.79 7.66 -1.69
N ALA A 78 -5.06 7.77 -1.29
CA ALA A 78 -6.10 6.86 -1.72
C ALA A 78 -6.38 6.98 -3.24
N PRO A 79 -6.44 5.87 -3.99
CA PRO A 79 -6.90 5.90 -5.38
C PRO A 79 -8.40 6.25 -5.46
N GLU A 80 -8.88 6.59 -6.65
CA GLU A 80 -10.28 7.00 -6.86
C GLU A 80 -11.28 5.86 -6.55
N ASP A 81 -10.86 4.61 -6.75
CA ASP A 81 -11.63 3.39 -6.43
C ASP A 81 -11.33 2.85 -5.03
N ALA A 82 -10.74 3.66 -4.14
CA ALA A 82 -10.43 3.26 -2.78
C ALA A 82 -11.69 2.86 -2.00
N LEU A 83 -11.65 1.69 -1.38
CA LEU A 83 -12.72 1.17 -0.56
C LEU A 83 -12.17 0.59 0.73
N VAL A 84 -12.71 1.02 1.86
CA VAL A 84 -12.48 0.41 3.17
C VAL A 84 -13.75 -0.31 3.61
N SER A 85 -13.65 -1.62 3.83
CA SER A 85 -14.73 -2.46 4.34
C SER A 85 -14.39 -3.00 5.73
N SER A 86 -15.43 -3.37 6.48
CA SER A 86 -15.29 -4.00 7.79
C SER A 86 -16.16 -5.25 7.86
N GLU A 87 -15.63 -6.30 8.47
CA GLU A 87 -16.35 -7.54 8.74
C GLU A 87 -16.13 -7.95 10.19
N ARG A 88 -17.23 -8.16 10.92
CA ARG A 88 -17.18 -8.60 12.32
C ARG A 88 -17.41 -10.10 12.40
N SER A 89 -16.52 -10.79 13.12
CA SER A 89 -16.63 -12.22 13.39
C SER A 89 -16.52 -12.48 14.88
N CYS A 90 -17.40 -13.34 15.40
CA CYS A 90 -17.42 -13.71 16.81
C CYS A 90 -16.99 -15.15 16.98
N ARG A 91 -16.20 -15.42 18.02
CA ARG A 91 -15.59 -16.74 18.25
C ARG A 91 -15.68 -17.16 19.71
N CYS A 92 -16.04 -18.42 19.91
CA CYS A 92 -15.93 -19.14 21.17
C CYS A 92 -14.72 -20.07 21.09
N GLY A 93 -13.57 -19.63 21.59
CA GLY A 93 -12.30 -20.32 21.36
C GLY A 93 -11.93 -20.33 19.88
N THR A 94 -11.93 -21.50 19.24
CA THR A 94 -11.62 -21.68 17.81
C THR A 94 -12.86 -21.71 16.91
N VAL A 95 -14.06 -21.77 17.48
CA VAL A 95 -15.32 -21.92 16.71
C VAL A 95 -15.92 -20.55 16.42
N VAL A 96 -16.22 -20.28 15.15
CA VAL A 96 -16.97 -19.08 14.73
C VAL A 96 -18.44 -19.24 15.10
N THR A 97 -19.01 -18.23 15.74
CA THR A 97 -20.40 -18.20 16.19
C THR A 97 -21.05 -16.85 15.89
N ILE A 98 -22.37 -16.77 16.04
CA ILE A 98 -23.11 -15.53 15.97
C ILE A 98 -22.82 -14.72 17.24
N CYS A 99 -22.56 -13.42 17.10
CA CYS A 99 -22.19 -12.54 18.20
C CYS A 99 -23.23 -12.42 19.33
N THR A 100 -24.48 -12.79 19.06
CA THR A 100 -25.58 -12.81 20.05
C THR A 100 -25.60 -14.09 20.88
N ASN A 101 -24.89 -15.14 20.47
CA ASN A 101 -24.86 -16.41 21.18
C ASN A 101 -23.80 -16.38 22.27
N LEU A 102 -24.14 -16.93 23.43
CA LEU A 102 -23.18 -17.18 24.50
C LEU A 102 -22.38 -18.45 24.17
N CYS A 103 -21.12 -18.45 24.60
CA CYS A 103 -20.28 -19.63 24.60
C CYS A 103 -20.70 -20.57 25.74
N THR A 104 -20.19 -21.81 25.73
CA THR A 104 -20.36 -22.76 26.84
C THR A 104 -19.98 -22.12 28.17
N GLY A 105 -20.87 -22.20 29.16
CA GLY A 105 -20.69 -21.58 30.48
C GLY A 105 -21.12 -20.12 30.55
N ASP A 106 -22.04 -19.69 29.67
CA ASP A 106 -22.61 -18.33 29.64
C ASP A 106 -21.58 -17.20 29.45
N ALA A 107 -20.41 -17.53 28.91
CA ALA A 107 -19.36 -16.56 28.63
C ALA A 107 -19.64 -15.83 27.30
N PRO A 108 -19.41 -14.50 27.21
CA PRO A 108 -19.53 -13.77 25.96
C PRO A 108 -18.45 -14.21 24.95
N PRO A 109 -18.76 -14.27 23.63
CA PRO A 109 -17.78 -14.61 22.61
C PRO A 109 -16.74 -13.51 22.43
N SER A 110 -15.53 -13.91 22.04
CA SER A 110 -14.50 -12.97 21.61
C SER A 110 -14.87 -12.38 20.25
N VAL A 111 -14.75 -11.06 20.12
CA VAL A 111 -15.19 -10.32 18.92
C VAL A 111 -13.97 -9.81 18.18
N TYR A 112 -13.87 -10.19 16.91
CA TYR A 112 -12.83 -9.74 16.00
C TYR A 112 -13.46 -8.90 14.89
N VAL A 113 -12.80 -7.81 14.53
CA VAL A 113 -13.14 -7.02 13.35
C VAL A 113 -11.99 -7.11 12.37
N ARG A 114 -12.30 -7.48 11.13
CA ARG A 114 -11.40 -7.40 9.98
C ARG A 114 -11.71 -6.12 9.23
N LEU A 115 -10.73 -5.24 9.13
CA LEU A 115 -10.75 -4.11 8.22
C LEU A 115 -9.98 -4.48 6.96
N THR A 116 -10.55 -4.18 5.80
CA THR A 116 -9.93 -4.45 4.50
C THR A 116 -9.94 -3.17 3.67
N ALA A 117 -8.79 -2.78 3.16
CA ALA A 117 -8.64 -1.67 2.22
C ALA A 117 -8.29 -2.23 0.85
N THR A 118 -9.00 -1.79 -0.18
CA THR A 118 -8.76 -2.16 -1.58
C THR A 118 -8.67 -0.92 -2.45
N GLY A 119 -7.86 -1.00 -3.51
CA GLY A 119 -7.80 0.04 -4.52
C GLY A 119 -6.87 -0.33 -5.66
N THR A 120 -6.98 0.37 -6.78
CA THR A 120 -6.18 0.13 -7.99
C THR A 120 -5.22 1.30 -8.19
N SER A 121 -3.92 1.02 -8.24
CA SER A 121 -2.92 2.05 -8.52
C SER A 121 -2.78 2.27 -10.04
N PRO A 122 -3.14 3.45 -10.60
CA PRO A 122 -3.15 3.68 -12.04
C PRO A 122 -1.76 3.84 -12.67
N GLU A 123 -0.72 4.11 -11.87
CA GLU A 123 0.59 4.56 -12.37
C GLU A 123 1.65 3.46 -12.51
N ALA A 124 1.32 2.21 -12.18
CA ALA A 124 2.23 1.10 -12.38
C ALA A 124 2.05 0.50 -13.79
N MET A 125 3.17 0.12 -14.42
CA MET A 125 3.22 -0.51 -15.76
C MET A 125 2.33 -1.76 -15.89
N PHE A 126 2.02 -2.37 -14.74
CA PHE A 126 0.94 -3.30 -14.51
C PHE A 126 0.04 -2.63 -13.48
N THR A 127 -1.28 -2.65 -13.60
CA THR A 127 -2.20 -2.12 -12.59
C THR A 127 -2.48 -3.22 -11.54
N PRO A 128 -1.66 -3.40 -10.48
CA PRO A 128 -2.01 -4.37 -9.45
C PRO A 128 -3.24 -3.86 -8.72
N HIS A 129 -4.23 -4.75 -8.59
CA HIS A 129 -5.24 -4.59 -7.56
C HIS A 129 -4.54 -4.80 -6.21
N GLN A 130 -4.52 -3.77 -5.37
CA GLN A 130 -3.88 -3.82 -4.06
C GLN A 130 -4.96 -4.06 -3.00
N SER A 131 -4.70 -5.03 -2.12
CA SER A 131 -5.55 -5.31 -0.97
C SER A 131 -4.70 -5.44 0.28
N ALA A 132 -5.06 -4.71 1.33
CA ALA A 132 -4.49 -4.86 2.65
C ALA A 132 -5.58 -5.21 3.65
N GLU A 133 -5.25 -6.02 4.65
CA GLU A 133 -6.19 -6.37 5.72
C GLU A 133 -5.54 -6.25 7.10
N ARG A 134 -6.38 -5.90 8.08
CA ARG A 134 -6.01 -5.80 9.49
C ARG A 134 -7.12 -6.39 10.34
N ILE A 135 -6.76 -7.35 11.20
CA ILE A 135 -7.70 -7.98 12.13
C ILE A 135 -7.39 -7.49 13.54
N VAL A 136 -8.40 -7.01 14.24
CA VAL A 136 -8.31 -6.51 15.61
C VAL A 136 -9.30 -7.25 16.49
N ARG A 137 -8.86 -7.61 17.70
CA ARG A 137 -9.77 -8.12 18.74
C ARG A 137 -10.33 -6.94 19.52
N VAL A 138 -11.65 -6.82 19.55
CA VAL A 138 -12.36 -5.72 20.23
C VAL A 138 -12.90 -6.16 21.60
N ARG A 139 -13.20 -7.47 21.77
CA ARG A 139 -13.71 -8.03 23.02
C ARG A 139 -13.26 -9.49 23.20
#